data_AF-A0A2U3D872-F1
#
_entry.id   AF-A0A2U3D872-F1
#
_cell.length_a   1.000
_cell.length_b   1.000
_cell.length_c   1.000
_cell.angle_alpha   90.00
_cell.angle_beta   90.00
_cell.angle_gamma   90.00
#
_symmetry.space_group_name_H-M   'P 1'
#
loop_
_entity.id
_entity.type
_entity.pdbx_description
1 polymer ?
#
loop_
_entity_poly.entity_id
_entity_poly.type
_entity_poly.pdbx_seq_one_letter_code
_entity_poly.pdbx_strand_id
1 'polypeptide(L)' 'MLKHCRKCGGLFSSSDPHLCPLCLEEAQHTVKQYLEVHRGANVLSLVRDTGLSLAVVNRILANGSIYAMPKQGPSHKD' A
#
# COMPACT_ATOMS: atom_id res chain seq x y z
N MET A 1 8.53 -13.79 17.84
CA MET A 1 7.17 -14.04 18.35
C MET A 1 6.25 -14.35 17.18
N LEU A 2 5.45 -15.41 17.30
CA LEU A 2 4.47 -15.82 16.30
C LEU A 2 3.23 -14.91 16.40
N LYS A 3 2.64 -14.52 15.27
CA LYS A 3 1.53 -13.57 15.17
C LYS A 3 0.44 -14.11 14.24
N HIS A 4 -0.81 -13.65 14.41
CA HIS A 4 -1.90 -13.90 13.46
C HIS A 4 -2.02 -12.78 12.43
N CYS A 5 -2.12 -13.14 11.15
CA CYS A 5 -2.35 -12.19 10.07
C CYS A 5 -3.77 -11.64 10.14
N ARG A 6 -3.94 -10.32 10.12
CA ARG A 6 -5.26 -9.69 10.16
C ARG A 6 -6.06 -9.81 8.85
N LYS A 7 -5.41 -10.20 7.73
CA LYS A 7 -6.06 -10.43 6.43
C LYS A 7 -6.55 -11.88 6.28
N CYS A 8 -5.66 -12.86 6.49
CA CYS A 8 -5.97 -14.27 6.21
C CYS A 8 -6.10 -15.16 7.46
N GLY A 9 -5.82 -14.64 8.67
CA GLY A 9 -5.84 -15.42 9.92
C GLY A 9 -4.62 -16.34 10.12
N GLY A 10 -3.76 -16.49 9.12
CA GLY A 10 -2.59 -17.37 9.19
C GLY A 10 -1.54 -16.96 10.23
N LEU A 11 -0.86 -17.95 10.80
CA LEU A 11 0.27 -17.76 11.69
C LEU A 11 1.53 -17.37 10.92
N PHE A 12 2.28 -16.40 11.42
CA PHE A 12 3.55 -15.99 10.81
C PHE A 12 4.54 -15.44 11.84
N SER A 13 5.83 -15.56 11.53
CA SER A 13 6.90 -14.91 12.28
C SER A 13 7.56 -13.84 11.40
N SER A 14 7.21 -12.58 11.61
CA SER A 14 7.83 -11.45 10.92
C SER A 14 7.90 -10.24 11.83
N SER A 15 8.78 -9.29 11.50
CA SER A 15 8.82 -7.96 12.11
C SER A 15 7.53 -7.18 11.86
N ASP A 16 6.78 -7.53 10.81
CA ASP A 16 5.46 -6.98 10.52
C ASP A 16 4.46 -7.22 11.68
N PRO A 17 3.76 -6.20 12.20
CA PRO A 17 2.80 -6.41 13.28
C PRO A 17 1.40 -6.86 12.80
N HIS A 18 1.06 -6.75 11.51
CA HIS A 18 -0.33 -6.84 11.06
C HIS A 18 -0.58 -7.84 9.94
N LEU A 19 0.36 -8.00 9.00
CA LEU A 19 0.21 -8.86 7.83
C LEU A 19 1.33 -9.90 7.77
N CYS A 20 0.98 -11.13 7.39
CA CYS A 20 1.97 -12.12 7.02
C CYS A 20 2.67 -11.72 5.70
N PRO A 21 3.87 -12.27 5.41
CA PRO A 21 4.63 -11.93 4.21
C PRO A 21 3.83 -12.08 2.91
N LEU A 22 3.05 -13.16 2.78
CA LEU A 22 2.23 -13.44 1.58
C LEU A 22 1.16 -12.36 1.37
N CYS A 23 0.41 -12.00 2.41
CA CYS A 23 -0.62 -10.97 2.33
C CYS A 23 -0.04 -9.58 2.08
N LEU A 24 1.16 -9.30 2.57
CA LEU A 24 1.87 -8.07 2.29
C LEU A 24 2.36 -8.03 0.84
N GLU A 25 2.86 -9.14 0.31
CA GLU A 25 3.27 -9.27 -1.10
C GLU A 25 2.09 -9.08 -2.06
N GLU A 26 0.96 -9.74 -1.81
CA GLU A 26 -0.28 -9.52 -2.58
C GLU A 26 -0.68 -8.05 -2.60
N ALA A 27 -0.66 -7.38 -1.43
CA ALA A 27 -1.02 -5.97 -1.34
C ALA A 27 -0.04 -5.07 -2.13
N GLN A 28 1.26 -5.39 -2.12
CA GLN A 28 2.25 -4.67 -2.94
C GLN A 28 1.99 -4.84 -4.44
N HIS A 29 1.63 -6.06 -4.86
CA HIS A 29 1.25 -6.33 -6.26
C HIS A 29 0.01 -5.53 -6.67
N THR A 30 -1.04 -5.53 -5.84
CA THR A 30 -2.26 -4.74 -6.10
C THR A 30 -1.95 -3.25 -6.22
N VAL A 31 -1.17 -2.68 -5.30
CA VAL A 31 -0.73 -1.28 -5.35
C VAL A 31 0.04 -1.00 -6.64
N LYS A 32 0.96 -1.89 -7.03
CA LYS A 32 1.73 -1.75 -8.27
C LYS A 32 0.83 -1.68 -9.49
N GLN A 33 -0.03 -2.69 -9.67
CA GLN A 33 -0.90 -2.81 -10.84
C GLN A 33 -1.85 -1.61 -10.92
N TYR A 34 -2.39 -1.16 -9.79
CA TYR A 34 -3.25 0.01 -9.74
C TYR A 34 -2.52 1.28 -10.22
N LEU A 35 -1.29 1.53 -9.74
CA LEU A 35 -0.51 2.71 -10.13
C LEU A 35 -0.01 2.67 -11.58
N GLU A 36 0.18 1.47 -12.15
CA GLU A 36 0.52 1.30 -13.57
C GLU A 36 -0.63 1.72 -14.50
N VAL A 37 -1.87 1.40 -14.11
CA VAL A 37 -3.09 1.74 -14.88
C VAL A 37 -3.55 3.17 -14.60
N HIS A 38 -3.53 3.59 -13.34
CA HIS A 38 -4.04 4.88 -12.87
C HIS A 38 -2.90 5.84 -12.55
N ARG A 39 -2.22 6.32 -13.59
CA ARG A 39 -1.09 7.25 -13.42
C ARG A 39 -1.53 8.54 -12.71
N GLY A 40 -0.81 8.89 -11.64
CA GLY A 40 -1.11 10.08 -10.84
C GLY A 40 -2.27 9.89 -9.86
N ALA A 41 -2.75 8.66 -9.64
CA ALA A 41 -3.70 8.39 -8.57
C ALA A 41 -3.13 8.76 -7.21
N ASN A 42 -4.00 9.28 -6.34
CA ASN A 42 -3.64 9.60 -4.96
C ASN A 42 -3.96 8.42 -4.03
N VAL A 43 -3.46 8.49 -2.80
CA VAL A 43 -3.63 7.45 -1.77
C VAL A 43 -5.10 7.16 -1.47
N LEU A 44 -5.97 8.17 -1.49
CA LEU A 44 -7.39 7.99 -1.18
C LEU A 44 -8.13 7.21 -2.27
N SER A 45 -7.84 7.49 -3.55
CA SER A 45 -8.35 6.71 -4.68
C SER A 45 -7.87 5.27 -4.60
N LEU A 46 -6.59 5.05 -4.31
CA LEU A 46 -6.03 3.72 -4.16
C LEU A 46 -6.71 2.92 -3.05
N VAL A 47 -6.86 3.50 -1.85
CA VAL A 47 -7.56 2.85 -0.72
C VAL A 47 -9.00 2.50 -1.08
N ARG A 48 -9.73 3.42 -1.70
CA ARG A 48 -11.12 3.22 -2.10
C ARG A 48 -11.26 2.09 -3.11
N ASP A 49 -10.44 2.09 -4.15
CA ASP A 49 -10.62 1.22 -5.30
C ASP A 49 -10.01 -0.18 -5.07
N THR A 50 -8.95 -0.27 -4.26
CA THR A 50 -8.28 -1.55 -3.95
C THR A 50 -8.81 -2.22 -2.68
N GLY A 51 -9.56 -1.49 -1.83
CA GLY A 51 -10.04 -1.98 -0.53
C GLY A 51 -8.93 -2.18 0.50
N LEU A 52 -7.67 -1.82 0.18
CA LEU A 52 -6.56 -1.88 1.12
C LEU A 52 -6.71 -0.79 2.19
N SER A 53 -6.37 -1.13 3.45
CA SER A 53 -6.37 -0.14 4.52
C SER A 53 -5.31 0.95 4.27
N LEU A 54 -5.63 2.19 4.63
CA LEU A 54 -4.72 3.33 4.56
C LEU A 54 -3.36 3.04 5.23
N ALA A 55 -3.35 2.33 6.35
CA ALA A 55 -2.11 1.97 7.04
C ALA A 55 -1.23 1.02 6.21
N VAL A 56 -1.84 0.07 5.49
CA VAL A 56 -1.13 -0.87 4.61
C VAL A 56 -0.58 -0.13 3.40
N VAL A 57 -1.40 0.70 2.77
CA VAL A 57 -1.00 1.51 1.60
C VAL A 57 0.16 2.43 1.97
N ASN A 58 0.03 3.24 3.03
CA ASN A 58 1.09 4.15 3.47
C ASN A 58 2.39 3.41 3.77
N ARG A 59 2.32 2.22 4.36
CA ARG A 59 3.50 1.43 4.66
C ARG A 59 4.18 0.89 3.41
N ILE A 60 3.41 0.39 2.44
CA ILE A 60 3.94 -0.08 1.16
C ILE A 60 4.65 1.07 0.43
N LEU A 61 4.04 2.26 0.42
CA LEU A 61 4.63 3.45 -0.18
C LEU A 61 5.89 3.92 0.58
N ALA A 62 5.86 3.93 1.92
CA ALA A 62 6.98 4.34 2.76
C ALA A 62 8.19 3.40 2.67
N ASN A 63 7.95 2.10 2.46
CA ASN A 63 9.02 1.10 2.27
C ASN A 63 9.61 1.09 0.85
N GLY A 64 9.17 2.00 -0.03
CA GLY A 64 10.02 2.53 -1.09
C GLY A 64 10.40 1.57 -2.22
N SER A 65 9.46 0.82 -2.81
CA SER A 65 9.75 0.12 -4.08
C SER A 65 8.81 0.41 -5.24
N ILE A 66 7.84 1.34 -5.13
CA ILE A 66 6.94 1.65 -6.26
C ILE A 66 6.84 3.16 -6.51
N TYR A 67 7.74 3.62 -7.37
CA TYR A 67 7.66 4.79 -8.27
C TYR A 67 6.99 6.05 -7.71
N ALA A 68 7.75 6.81 -6.93
CA ALA A 68 7.56 8.25 -6.87
C ALA A 68 7.87 8.85 -8.26
N MET A 69 6.87 9.02 -9.11
CA MET A 69 6.95 10.03 -10.18
C MET A 69 6.39 11.33 -9.61
N PRO A 70 7.19 12.41 -9.52
CA PRO A 70 6.71 13.67 -9.02
C PRO A 70 5.77 14.28 -10.06
N LYS A 71 4.55 14.62 -9.64
CA LYS A 71 3.77 15.64 -10.34
C LYS A 71 3.53 16.78 -9.36
N GLN A 72 4.46 17.73 -9.41
CA GLN A 72 4.16 19.12 -9.13
C GLN A 72 2.99 19.52 -10.05
N GLY A 73 1.88 19.96 -9.46
CA GLY A 73 0.76 20.58 -10.15
C GLY A 73 0.39 21.87 -9.39
N PRO A 74 0.10 22.98 -10.09
CA PRO A 74 0.19 24.32 -9.50
C PRO A 74 -1.09 24.79 -8.80
N SER A 75 -0.92 25.88 -8.03
CA SER A 75 -1.92 26.87 -7.59
C SER A 75 -2.69 26.55 -6.30
N HIS A 76 -2.93 27.48 -5.37
CA HIS A 76 -3.25 28.90 -5.52
C HIS A 76 -2.84 29.75 -4.30
N LYS A 77 -2.60 31.04 -4.59
CA LYS A 77 -2.45 32.22 -3.70
C LYS A 77 -3.47 32.31 -2.55
N ASP A 78 -3.00 32.80 -1.40
CA ASP A 78 -3.34 34.15 -0.90
C ASP A 78 -2.04 34.84 -0.45
#